data_AF-A0A8H4LGL2-F1
#
_entry.id   AF-A0A8H4LGL2-F1
#
_cell.length_a   1.000
_cell.length_b   1.000
_cell.length_c   1.000
_cell.angle_alpha   90.00
_cell.angle_beta   90.00
_cell.angle_gamma   90.00
#
_symmetry.space_group_name_H-M   'P 1'
#
loop_
_entity.id
_entity.type
_entity.pdbx_description
1 polymer ?
#
loop_
_entity_poly.entity_id
_entity_poly.type
_entity_poly.pdbx_seq_one_letter_code
_entity_poly.pdbx_strand_id
1 'polypeptide(L)'
;MHATRVLLKRSVWKGPHLVPLPIVWPKSVGDKVPPVRTQARSATILPNFVGLKFEVHNGRDYHEVTITEDMVGHKLGEFSPPDIIDGPKPFRERQNHNALQM
;
A
#
# COMPACT_ATOMS: atom_id res chain seq x y z
N MET A 1 -8.83 -25.90 11.72
CA MET A 1 -7.61 -25.19 12.17
C MET A 1 -7.30 -24.11 11.14
N HIS A 2 -7.40 -22.84 11.50
CA HIS A 2 -7.03 -21.76 10.58
C HIS A 2 -5.50 -21.70 10.54
N ALA A 3 -4.88 -22.04 9.40
CA ALA A 3 -3.45 -21.88 9.23
C ALA A 3 -3.12 -20.41 9.48
N THR A 4 -2.32 -20.15 10.51
CA THR A 4 -1.88 -18.80 10.86
C THR A 4 -1.16 -18.22 9.64
N ARG A 5 -1.61 -17.05 9.18
CA ARG A 5 -1.12 -16.30 8.00
C ARG A 5 0.39 -16.00 8.01
N VAL A 6 1.07 -16.33 9.11
CA VAL A 6 2.51 -16.21 9.34
C VAL A 6 3.34 -17.15 8.46
N LEU A 7 2.79 -18.29 8.02
CA LEU A 7 3.52 -19.33 7.27
C LEU A 7 3.96 -18.95 5.85
N LEU A 8 3.41 -17.88 5.26
CA LEU A 8 3.75 -17.43 3.89
C LEU A 8 4.76 -16.28 3.88
N LYS A 9 5.28 -15.86 5.04
CA LYS A 9 6.26 -14.77 5.18
C LYS A 9 7.68 -15.35 5.23
N ARG A 10 8.66 -14.61 4.71
CA ARG A 10 10.07 -15.03 4.68
C ARG A 10 10.57 -15.35 6.10
N SER A 11 11.38 -16.40 6.24
CA SER A 11 11.97 -16.78 7.54
C SER A 11 12.82 -15.66 8.13
N VAL A 12 12.66 -15.39 9.43
CA VAL A 12 13.23 -14.24 10.17
C VAL A 12 14.74 -14.10 9.97
N TRP A 13 15.49 -15.19 10.07
CA TRP A 13 16.96 -15.18 9.97
C TRP A 13 17.50 -14.65 8.63
N LYS A 14 16.70 -14.68 7.57
CA LYS A 14 17.12 -14.17 6.26
C LYS A 14 17.03 -12.64 6.19
N GLY A 15 16.34 -12.00 7.13
CA GLY A 15 16.07 -10.57 7.13
C GLY A 15 14.91 -10.16 6.20
N PRO A 16 14.53 -8.88 6.24
CA PRO A 16 13.48 -8.32 5.40
C PRO A 16 13.83 -8.40 3.90
N HIS A 17 12.81 -8.30 3.04
CA HIS A 17 13.04 -8.24 1.60
C HIS A 17 13.30 -6.79 1.20
N LEU A 18 14.57 -6.48 0.95
CA LEU A 18 15.03 -5.18 0.47
C LEU A 18 15.09 -5.19 -1.06
N VAL A 19 14.65 -4.08 -1.65
CA VAL A 19 14.72 -3.81 -3.08
C VAL A 19 15.32 -2.41 -3.23
N PRO A 20 16.23 -2.16 -4.19
CA PRO A 20 16.69 -0.81 -4.47
C PRO A 20 15.52 0.06 -4.94
N LEU A 21 15.21 1.11 -4.18
CA LEU A 21 14.17 2.09 -4.49
C LEU A 21 14.83 3.46 -4.67
N PRO A 22 14.40 4.28 -5.65
CA PRO A 22 14.94 5.62 -5.89
C PRO A 22 14.37 6.60 -4.85
N ILE A 23 14.78 6.45 -3.59
CA ILE A 23 14.31 7.26 -2.47
C ILE A 23 15.18 8.51 -2.38
N VAL A 24 14.52 9.67 -2.42
CA VAL A 24 15.13 10.96 -2.12
C VAL A 24 14.76 11.33 -0.70
N TRP A 25 15.77 11.57 0.13
CA TRP A 25 15.57 11.99 1.52
C TRP A 25 15.34 13.50 1.59
N PRO A 26 14.38 13.98 2.38
CA PRO A 26 14.24 15.41 2.64
C PRO A 26 15.51 15.92 3.32
N LYS A 27 16.04 17.06 2.85
CA LYS A 27 17.26 17.66 3.43
C LYS A 27 16.92 18.62 4.57
N SER A 28 15.74 19.21 4.53
CA SER A 28 15.24 20.13 5.54
C SER A 28 13.77 19.88 5.89
N VAL A 29 13.34 20.39 7.04
CA VAL A 29 11.96 20.28 7.51
C VAL A 29 11.08 21.19 6.66
N GLY A 30 10.21 20.59 5.83
CA GLY A 30 9.32 21.31 4.91
C GLY A 30 9.63 21.11 3.42
N ASP A 31 10.73 20.42 3.09
CA ASP A 31 11.02 20.05 1.71
C ASP A 31 9.93 19.11 1.17
N LYS A 32 9.33 19.49 0.03
CA LYS A 32 8.40 18.63 -0.68
C LYS A 32 9.18 17.51 -1.37
N VAL A 33 9.19 16.33 -0.77
CA VAL A 33 9.74 15.13 -1.39
C VAL A 33 8.76 14.62 -2.45
N PRO A 34 9.20 14.40 -3.70
CA PRO A 34 8.34 13.81 -4.72
C PRO A 34 7.96 12.37 -4.35
N PRO A 35 6.76 11.91 -4.72
CA PRO A 35 6.35 10.53 -4.46
C PRO A 35 7.26 9.55 -5.20
N VAL A 36 7.62 8.46 -4.52
CA VAL A 36 8.49 7.42 -5.06
C VAL A 36 7.65 6.42 -5.85
N ARG A 37 7.76 6.45 -7.18
CA ARG A 37 7.14 5.47 -8.08
C ARG A 37 7.84 4.12 -7.97
N THR A 38 7.07 3.06 -7.74
CA THR A 38 7.61 1.70 -7.64
C THR A 38 6.67 0.63 -8.15
N GLN A 39 7.25 -0.36 -8.82
CA GLN A 39 6.58 -1.62 -9.18
C GLN A 39 6.92 -2.75 -8.21
N ALA A 40 7.82 -2.51 -7.24
CA ALA A 40 8.32 -3.51 -6.31
C ALA A 40 7.32 -3.77 -5.17
N ARG A 41 6.19 -4.40 -5.50
CA ARG A 41 5.11 -4.75 -4.55
C ARG A 41 5.58 -5.67 -3.41
N SER A 42 6.64 -6.45 -3.64
CA SER A 42 7.24 -7.35 -2.65
C SER A 42 8.17 -6.67 -1.66
N ALA A 43 8.50 -5.38 -1.85
CA ALA A 43 9.39 -4.66 -0.95
C ALA A 43 8.79 -4.51 0.44
N THR A 44 9.63 -4.68 1.46
CA THR A 44 9.22 -4.54 2.87
C THR A 44 9.31 -3.09 3.28
N ILE A 45 8.28 -2.59 3.97
CA ILE A 45 8.29 -1.23 4.50
C ILE A 45 9.27 -1.17 5.67
N LEU A 46 10.29 -0.32 5.51
CA LEU A 46 11.30 -0.08 6.52
C LEU A 46 10.87 1.08 7.44
N PRO A 47 11.37 1.13 8.69
CA PRO A 47 11.12 2.26 9.60
C PRO A 47 11.48 3.63 8.98
N ASN A 48 12.53 3.66 8.15
CA ASN A 48 12.98 4.89 7.51
C ASN A 48 12.01 5.40 6.44
N PHE A 49 10.99 4.64 6.03
CA PHE A 49 10.04 5.05 5.00
C PHE A 49 8.84 5.83 5.56
N VAL A 50 8.71 5.90 6.89
CA VAL A 50 7.63 6.61 7.55
C VAL A 50 7.64 8.09 7.13
N GLY A 51 6.47 8.60 6.73
CA GLY A 51 6.31 9.97 6.24
C GLY A 51 6.65 10.18 4.76
N LEU A 52 7.21 9.18 4.07
CA LEU A 52 7.36 9.22 2.61
C LEU A 52 6.07 8.81 1.89
N LYS A 53 5.92 9.32 0.67
CA LYS A 53 4.84 8.96 -0.25
C LYS A 53 5.35 7.99 -1.30
N PHE A 54 4.62 6.91 -1.53
CA PHE A 54 4.91 5.92 -2.56
C PHE A 54 3.76 5.84 -3.55
N GLU A 55 4.11 5.77 -4.82
CA GLU A 55 3.19 5.44 -5.90
C GLU A 55 3.42 3.97 -6.25
N VAL A 56 2.54 3.09 -5.77
CA VAL A 56 2.68 1.63 -5.89
C VAL A 56 1.82 1.12 -7.04
N HIS A 57 2.45 0.48 -8.01
CA HIS A 57 1.76 -0.09 -9.17
C HIS A 57 0.83 -1.26 -8.78
N ASN A 58 -0.43 -1.19 -9.18
CA ASN A 58 -1.43 -2.24 -8.93
C ASN A 58 -1.61 -3.24 -10.09
N GLY A 59 -0.96 -2.99 -11.23
CA GLY A 59 -1.13 -3.75 -12.48
C GLY A 59 -1.57 -2.89 -13.66
N ARG A 60 -2.17 -1.72 -13.39
CA ARG A 60 -2.65 -0.77 -14.39
C ARG A 60 -2.22 0.65 -14.07
N ASP A 61 -2.55 1.08 -12.85
CA ASP A 61 -2.32 2.44 -12.37
C ASP A 61 -1.38 2.43 -11.15
N TYR A 62 -0.90 3.62 -10.78
CA TYR A 62 -0.08 3.83 -9.61
C TYR A 62 -0.93 4.41 -8.48
N HIS A 63 -1.07 3.66 -7.39
CA HIS A 63 -1.81 4.09 -6.22
C HIS A 63 -0.90 4.86 -5.26
N GLU A 64 -1.25 6.11 -4.92
CA GLU A 64 -0.52 6.90 -3.94
C GLU A 64 -0.80 6.39 -2.53
N VAL A 65 0.25 6.09 -1.76
CA VAL A 65 0.20 5.59 -0.39
C VAL A 65 1.18 6.41 0.44
N THR A 66 0.68 7.07 1.48
CA THR A 66 1.52 7.73 2.50
C THR A 66 1.78 6.73 3.63
N ILE A 67 3.05 6.48 3.94
CA ILE A 67 3.44 5.43 4.89
C ILE A 67 3.36 5.95 6.33
N THR A 68 2.63 5.23 7.18
CA THR A 68 2.56 5.44 8.62
C THR A 68 3.38 4.39 9.39
N GLU A 69 3.61 4.62 10.68
CA GLU A 69 4.41 3.71 11.54
C GLU A 69 3.81 2.30 11.64
N ASP A 70 2.48 2.19 11.67
CA ASP A 70 1.78 0.90 11.73
C ASP A 70 1.99 0.01 10.50
N MET A 71 2.44 0.60 9.39
CA MET A 71 2.70 -0.14 8.14
C MET A 71 4.09 -0.79 8.11
N VAL A 72 4.96 -0.51 9.09
CA VAL A 72 6.33 -1.03 9.13
C VAL A 72 6.32 -2.56 9.23
N GLY A 73 7.11 -3.23 8.39
CA GLY A 73 7.18 -4.70 8.32
C GLY A 73 6.12 -5.36 7.43
N HIS A 74 5.17 -4.60 6.87
CA HIS A 74 4.28 -5.04 5.81
C HIS A 74 4.93 -4.93 4.43
N LYS A 75 4.27 -5.49 3.41
CA LYS A 75 4.67 -5.37 2.00
C LYS A 75 3.97 -4.18 1.35
N LEU A 76 4.66 -3.42 0.51
CA LEU A 76 4.06 -2.28 -0.22
C LEU A 76 2.80 -2.70 -1.02
N GLY A 77 2.81 -3.89 -1.61
CA GLY A 77 1.69 -4.42 -2.38
C GLY A 77 0.41 -4.70 -1.57
N GLU A 78 0.48 -4.78 -0.24
CA GLU A 78 -0.70 -4.95 0.62
C GLU A 78 -1.59 -3.70 0.64
N PHE A 79 -1.01 -2.53 0.33
CA PHE A 79 -1.68 -1.23 0.33
C PHE A 79 -2.09 -0.75 -1.05
N SER A 80 -1.84 -1.55 -2.09
CA SER A 80 -2.22 -1.28 -3.48
C SER A 80 -2.97 -2.50 -4.02
N PRO A 81 -4.30 -2.58 -3.78
CA PRO A 81 -5.10 -3.70 -4.25
C PRO A 81 -5.13 -3.72 -5.77
N PRO A 82 -5.08 -4.91 -6.40
CA PRO A 82 -5.18 -5.01 -7.85
C PRO A 82 -6.56 -4.56 -8.31
N ASP A 83 -6.63 -3.92 -9.48
CA ASP A 83 -7.91 -3.66 -10.12
C ASP A 83 -8.54 -5.00 -10.50
N ILE A 84 -9.70 -5.29 -9.93
CA ILE A 84 -10.44 -6.50 -10.24
C ILE A 84 -11.20 -6.23 -11.54
N ILE A 85 -10.62 -6.62 -12.67
CA ILE A 85 -11.17 -6.34 -14.00
C ILE A 85 -12.47 -7.15 -14.25
N ASP A 86 -12.60 -8.35 -13.66
CA ASP A 86 -13.71 -9.30 -13.97
C ASP A 86 -14.54 -9.74 -12.75
N GLY A 87 -14.51 -8.99 -11.65
CA GLY A 87 -15.26 -9.30 -10.44
C GLY A 87 -16.70 -8.76 -10.49
N PRO A 88 -17.67 -9.39 -9.78
CA PRO A 88 -18.99 -8.79 -9.61
C PRO A 88 -18.81 -7.44 -8.93
N LYS A 89 -19.24 -6.37 -9.60
CA LYS A 89 -19.22 -5.02 -9.03
C LYS A 89 -19.93 -5.06 -7.68
N PRO A 90 -19.41 -4.41 -6.62
CA PRO A 90 -20.10 -4.37 -5.35
C PRO A 90 -21.52 -3.86 -5.59
N PHE A 91 -22.51 -4.58 -5.05
CA PHE A 91 -23.91 -4.20 -5.16
C PHE A 91 -24.06 -2.82 -4.52
N ARG A 92 -24.13 -1.79 -5.37
CA ARG A 92 -24.25 -0.40 -4.94
C ARG A 92 -25.68 -0.19 -4.50
N GLU A 93 -25.90 -0.19 -3.20
CA GLU A 93 -27.20 0.11 -2.62
C GLU A 93 -27.64 1.50 -3.11
N ARG A 94 -28.72 1.54 -3.90
CA ARG A 94 -29.28 2.80 -4.39
C ARG A 94 -29.78 3.55 -3.17
N GLN A 95 -29.11 4.65 -2.80
CA GLN A 95 -29.65 5.56 -1.81
C GLN A 95 -30.98 6.10 -2.35
N ASN A 96 -32.07 5.64 -1.75
CA ASN A 96 -33.42 6.10 -2.06
C ASN A 96 -33.55 7.54 -1.52
N HIS A 97 -33.20 8.51 -2.37
CA HIS A 97 -33.51 9.91 -2.14
C HIS A 97 -35.01 10.10 -2.38
N ASN A 98 -35.87 9.74 -1.43
CA ASN A 98 -37.27 10.22 -1.29
C ASN A 98 -37.95 9.52 -0.10
N ALA A 99 -37.55 9.86 1.13
CA ALA A 99 -38.26 9.43 2.34
C ALA A 99 -38.59 10.62 3.28
N LEU A 100 -38.75 11.83 2.74
CA LEU A 100 -39.26 13.00 3.46
C LEU A 100 -40.30 13.72 2.60
N GLN A 101 -41.45 13.09 2.46
CA GLN A 101 -42.68 13.77 2.07
C GLN A 101 -43.86 13.02 2.69
N MET A 102 -44.09 13.27 3.98
CA MET A 102 -45.35 13.26 4.72
C MET A 102 -45.08 13.76 6.15
#